data_AF-D3VH96-F1
#
_entry.id   AF-D3VH96-F1
#
_cell.length_a   1.000
_cell.length_b   1.000
_cell.length_c   1.000
_cell.angle_alpha   90.00
_cell.angle_beta   90.00
_cell.angle_gamma   90.00
#
_symmetry.space_group_name_H-M   'P 1'
#
loop_
_entity.id
_entity.type
_entity.pdbx_description
1 polymer ?
#
loop_
_entity_poly.entity_id
_entity_poly.type
_entity_poly.pdbx_seq_one_letter_code
_entity_poly.pdbx_strand_id
1 'polypeptide(L)' 'MVWLEEIKSQLDIPASIRETGVQESDFLAKIDKLAEDAFDDQCTGANPRYPLISELKQLLLDSFYGRKFTEQTYLRKQ' A
#
# COMPACT_ATOMS: atom_id res chain seq x y z
N MET A 1 -4.18 15.91 -2.13
CA MET A 1 -5.56 15.74 -2.63
C MET A 1 -6.47 15.54 -1.45
N VAL A 2 -7.24 16.56 -1.07
CA VAL A 2 -8.12 16.53 0.11
C VAL A 2 -9.48 15.88 -0.23
N TRP A 3 -9.98 16.13 -1.44
CA TRP A 3 -11.26 15.63 -1.95
C TRP A 3 -11.46 14.11 -1.87
N LEU A 4 -10.44 13.31 -2.22
CA LEU A 4 -10.57 11.84 -2.18
C LEU A 4 -10.71 11.33 -0.75
N GLU A 5 -10.01 11.94 0.21
CA GLU A 5 -10.13 11.61 1.63
C GLU A 5 -11.48 12.03 2.20
N GLU A 6 -12.01 13.17 1.76
CA GLU A 6 -13.36 13.63 2.13
C GLU A 6 -14.44 12.66 1.63
N ILE A 7 -14.37 12.19 0.37
CA ILE A 7 -15.32 11.21 -0.16
C ILE A 7 -15.23 9.88 0.59
N LYS A 8 -14.01 9.38 0.84
CA LYS A 8 -13.84 8.14 1.62
C LYS A 8 -14.49 8.25 2.99
N SER A 9 -14.28 9.38 3.68
CA SER A 9 -14.87 9.65 4.99
C SER A 9 -16.41 9.72 4.93
N GLN A 10 -16.99 10.39 3.93
CA GLN A 10 -18.44 10.46 3.75
C GLN A 10 -19.11 9.10 3.47
N LEU A 11 -18.34 8.13 2.97
CA LEU A 11 -18.78 6.78 2.68
C LEU A 11 -18.38 5.78 3.78
N ASP A 12 -17.91 6.26 4.94
CA ASP A 12 -17.42 5.45 6.05
C ASP A 12 -16.32 4.44 5.66
N ILE A 13 -15.50 4.78 4.67
CA ILE A 13 -14.36 3.96 4.25
C ILE A 13 -13.22 4.16 5.26
N PRO A 14 -12.69 3.09 5.89
CA PRO A 14 -11.60 3.19 6.86
C PRO A 14 -10.34 3.85 6.28
N ALA A 15 -9.59 4.58 7.10
CA ALA A 15 -8.42 5.34 6.66
C ALA A 15 -7.20 4.46 6.39
N SER A 16 -7.22 3.20 6.84
CA SER A 16 -6.13 2.25 6.72
C SER A 16 -6.62 0.81 6.63
N ILE A 17 -5.79 -0.10 6.10
CA ILE A 17 -6.12 -1.53 6.06
C ILE A 17 -6.25 -2.09 7.49
N ARG A 18 -5.46 -1.59 8.45
CA ARG A 18 -5.54 -1.99 9.86
C ARG A 18 -6.93 -1.73 10.46
N GLU A 19 -7.57 -0.63 10.10
CA GLU A 19 -8.91 -0.27 10.58
C GLU A 19 -10.03 -1.17 10.01
N THR A 20 -9.74 -1.97 9.00
CA THR A 20 -10.70 -2.97 8.46
C THR A 20 -10.75 -4.27 9.28
N GLY A 21 -9.92 -4.39 10.33
CA GLY A 21 -9.86 -5.58 11.20
C GLY A 21 -8.78 -6.61 10.80
N VAL A 22 -7.95 -6.31 9.80
CA VAL A 22 -6.79 -7.14 9.46
C VAL A 22 -5.75 -7.09 10.58
N GLN A 23 -5.37 -8.25 11.11
CA GLN A 23 -4.34 -8.33 12.15
C GLN A 23 -2.96 -7.98 11.59
N GLU A 24 -2.20 -7.19 12.34
CA GLU A 24 -0.86 -6.74 11.96
C GLU A 24 0.11 -7.91 11.76
N SER A 25 0.07 -8.92 12.62
CA SER A 25 0.90 -10.13 12.49
C SER A 25 0.65 -10.87 11.18
N ASP A 26 -0.63 -11.04 10.81
CA ASP A 26 -1.03 -11.76 9.62
C ASP A 26 -0.67 -10.99 8.35
N PHE A 27 -0.81 -9.66 8.39
CA PHE A 27 -0.43 -8.77 7.32
C PHE A 27 1.09 -8.79 7.10
N LEU A 28 1.88 -8.56 8.15
CA LEU A 28 3.34 -8.54 8.07
C LEU A 28 3.93 -9.89 7.65
N ALA A 29 3.30 -11.01 8.03
CA ALA A 29 3.72 -12.34 7.60
C ALA A 29 3.49 -12.61 6.10
N LYS A 30 2.59 -11.86 5.44
CA LYS A 30 2.18 -12.08 4.04
C LYS A 30 2.62 -10.99 3.08
N ILE A 31 3.10 -9.86 3.58
CA ILE A 31 3.32 -8.66 2.78
C ILE A 31 4.36 -8.84 1.67
N ASP A 32 5.41 -9.65 1.91
CA ASP A 32 6.43 -9.94 0.91
C ASP A 32 5.83 -10.66 -0.30
N LYS A 33 5.08 -11.74 -0.04
CA LYS A 33 4.35 -12.46 -1.08
C LYS A 33 3.31 -11.57 -1.78
N LEU A 34 2.59 -10.73 -1.05
CA LEU A 34 1.60 -9.83 -1.64
C LEU A 34 2.24 -8.83 -2.60
N ALA A 35 3.45 -8.35 -2.30
CA ALA A 35 4.18 -7.44 -3.18
C ALA A 35 4.70 -8.13 -4.45
N GLU A 36 5.15 -9.39 -4.34
CA GLU A 36 5.52 -10.24 -5.49
C GLU A 36 4.29 -10.51 -6.38
N ASP A 37 3.19 -10.99 -5.78
CA ASP A 37 1.94 -11.27 -6.50
C ASP A 37 1.40 -10.01 -7.21
N ALA A 38 1.53 -8.82 -6.57
CA ALA A 38 1.13 -7.55 -7.18
C ALA A 38 2.06 -7.13 -8.33
N PHE A 39 3.35 -7.45 -8.26
CA PHE A 39 4.29 -7.16 -9.35
C PHE A 39 3.99 -8.03 -10.58
N ASP A 40 3.63 -9.30 -10.37
CA ASP A 40 3.34 -10.27 -11.43
C ASP A 40 1.89 -10.16 -11.99
N ASP A 41 1.06 -9.28 -11.43
CA ASP A 41 -0.29 -9.04 -11.94
C ASP A 41 -0.25 -8.44 -13.36
N GLN A 42 -1.11 -8.94 -14.24
CA GLN A 42 -1.18 -8.50 -15.63
C GLN A 42 -1.48 -6.99 -15.77
N CYS A 43 -2.11 -6.39 -14.77
CA CYS A 43 -2.38 -4.96 -14.72
C CYS A 43 -1.11 -4.12 -14.51
N THR A 44 -0.08 -4.67 -13.84
CA THR A 44 1.13 -3.92 -13.45
C THR A 44 1.95 -3.48 -14.66
N GLY A 45 1.95 -4.27 -15.73
CA GLY A 45 2.64 -3.91 -16.99
C GLY A 45 2.11 -2.63 -17.65
N ALA A 46 0.88 -2.23 -17.35
CA ALA A 46 0.27 -1.01 -17.87
C ALA A 46 0.47 0.22 -16.97
N ASN A 47 1.06 0.07 -15.79
CA ASN A 47 1.30 1.19 -14.88
C ASN A 47 2.34 2.14 -15.48
N PRO A 48 2.10 3.48 -15.53
CA PRO A 48 3.02 4.42 -16.18
C PRO A 48 4.40 4.51 -15.52
N ARG A 49 4.52 4.06 -14.26
CA ARG A 49 5.79 3.82 -13.58
C ARG A 49 5.91 2.33 -13.32
N TYR A 50 6.84 1.65 -14.00
CA TYR A 50 7.10 0.24 -13.71
C TYR A 50 7.68 0.11 -12.29
N PRO A 51 6.96 -0.51 -11.34
CA PRO A 51 7.33 -0.47 -9.93
C PRO A 51 8.39 -1.54 -9.61
N LEU A 52 9.12 -1.34 -8.52
CA LEU A 52 9.91 -2.40 -7.89
C LEU A 52 9.08 -3.11 -6.82
N ILE A 53 9.32 -4.41 -6.59
CA ILE A 53 8.64 -5.19 -5.52
C ILE A 53 8.81 -4.50 -4.15
N SER A 54 10.00 -3.96 -3.88
CA SER A 54 10.31 -3.21 -2.67
C SER A 54 9.47 -1.94 -2.51
N GLU A 55 9.16 -1.24 -3.61
CA GLU A 55 8.30 -0.06 -3.63
C GLU A 55 6.85 -0.44 -3.36
N LEU A 56 6.36 -1.52 -3.98
CA LEU A 56 5.02 -2.07 -3.72
C LEU A 56 4.87 -2.48 -2.27
N LYS A 57 5.86 -3.18 -1.69
CA LYS A 57 5.88 -3.54 -0.26
C LYS A 57 5.79 -2.31 0.63
N GLN A 58 6.55 -1.25 0.34
CA GLN A 58 6.51 -0.02 1.13
C GLN A 58 5.17 0.70 0.99
N LEU A 59 4.57 0.73 -0.21
CA LEU A 59 3.23 1.28 -0.44
C LEU A 59 2.16 0.50 0.34
N LEU A 60 2.21 -0.82 0.32
CA LEU A 60 1.33 -1.70 1.10
C LEU A 60 1.46 -1.46 2.61
N LEU A 61 2.69 -1.30 3.12
CA LEU A 61 2.92 -0.93 4.54
C LEU A 61 2.27 0.41 4.86
N ASP A 62 2.49 1.42 4.03
CA ASP A 62 1.95 2.75 4.28
C ASP A 62 0.42 2.76 4.23
N SER A 63 -0.20 2.01 3.31
CA SER A 63 -1.64 1.77 3.31
C SER A 63 -2.14 1.04 4.55
N PHE A 64 -1.37 0.09 5.09
CA PHE A 64 -1.74 -0.62 6.32
C PHE A 64 -1.76 0.27 7.55
N TYR A 65 -0.78 1.17 7.67
CA TYR A 65 -0.68 2.08 8.82
C TYR A 65 -1.34 3.45 8.58
N GLY A 66 -2.01 3.69 7.45
CA GLY A 66 -2.63 4.98 7.14
C GLY A 66 -1.63 6.12 6.91
N ARG A 67 -0.43 5.81 6.41
CA ARG A 67 0.64 6.78 6.12
C ARG A 67 0.61 7.16 4.64
N LYS A 68 1.09 8.37 4.33
CA LYS A 68 1.35 8.78 2.95
C LYS A 68 2.67 8.17 2.48
N PHE A 69 2.65 7.56 1.30
CA PHE A 69 3.89 7.13 0.65
C PHE A 69 4.79 8.34 0.36
N THR A 70 6.08 8.20 0.65
CA THR A 70 7.11 9.19 0.33
C THR A 70 8.36 8.48 -0.17
N GLU A 71 8.90 8.93 -1.30
CA GLU A 71 10.06 8.31 -1.96
C GLU A 71 11.29 8.18 -1.04
N GLN A 72 11.55 9.19 -0.19
CA GLN A 72 12.67 9.13 0.78
C GLN A 72 12.57 7.95 1.77
N THR A 73 11.37 7.50 2.12
CA THR A 73 11.19 6.38 3.09
C THR A 73 11.63 5.06 2.48
N TYR A 74 11.44 4.90 1.17
CA TYR A 74 11.93 3.76 0.40
C TYR A 74 13.46 3.78 0.27
N LEU A 75 14.03 4.89 -0.20
CA LEU A 75 15.47 5.00 -0.47
C LEU A 75 16.36 4.85 0.78
N ARG A 76 15.82 5.11 1.98
CA ARG A 76 16.53 4.92 3.26
C ARG A 76 16.56 3.47 3.75
N LYS A 77 15.80 2.57 3.12
CA LYS A 77 15.71 1.15 3.48
C LYS A 77 16.43 0.22 2.49
N GLN A 78 16.95 0.76 1.39
CA GLN A 78 17.93 0.09 0.53
C GLN A 78 19.34 0.34 1.06
#